data_AF-A0A965LEI0-F1
#
_entry.id   AF-A0A965LEI0-F1
#
_cell.length_a   1.000
_cell.length_b   1.000
_cell.length_c   1.000
_cell.angle_alpha   90.00
_cell.angle_beta   90.00
_cell.angle_gamma   90.00
#
_symmetry.space_group_name_H-M   'P 1'
#
loop_
_entity.id
_entity.type
_entity.pdbx_description
1 polymer ?
#
loop_
_entity_poly.entity_id
_entity_poly.type
_entity_poly.pdbx_seq_one_letter_code
_entity_poly.pdbx_strand_id
1 'polypeptide(L)'
;MKANTSILLVLMLGFLLSSCEDIVTLNMPSSDHYMIIEATLTNVPGPQKIILTRSQDYFDNTDAPRITGANVSISDNEGREYLFKEVKTEMGSYVWTPATPTD
;
A
#
# COMPACT_ATOMS: atom_id res chain seq x y z
N MET A 1 2.23 2.76 61.93
CA MET A 1 1.13 2.30 61.04
C MET A 1 1.04 3.14 59.74
N LYS A 2 2.15 3.68 59.20
CA LYS A 2 2.14 4.45 57.93
C LYS A 2 2.66 3.62 56.75
N ALA A 3 3.72 2.84 56.95
CA ALA A 3 4.34 2.01 55.92
C ALA A 3 3.43 0.89 55.38
N ASN A 4 2.61 0.29 56.25
CA ASN A 4 1.66 -0.75 55.90
C ASN A 4 0.44 -0.23 55.11
N THR A 5 -0.03 0.98 55.39
CA THR A 5 -1.10 1.63 54.61
C THR A 5 -0.60 2.04 53.22
N SER A 6 0.64 2.52 53.09
CA SER A 6 1.25 2.83 51.78
C SER A 6 1.42 1.60 50.89
N ILE A 7 1.81 0.45 51.45
CA ILE A 7 1.91 -0.82 50.71
C ILE A 7 0.54 -1.27 50.20
N LEU A 8 -0.51 -1.16 51.03
CA LEU A 8 -1.87 -1.51 50.64
C LEU A 8 -2.38 -0.64 49.47
N LEU A 9 -2.05 0.66 49.49
CA LEU A 9 -2.47 1.61 48.47
C LEU A 9 -1.78 1.39 47.12
N VAL A 10 -0.49 1.01 47.14
CA VAL A 10 0.25 0.61 45.93
C VAL A 10 -0.33 -0.68 45.33
N LEU A 11 -0.70 -1.63 46.17
CA LEU A 11 -1.29 -2.90 45.71
C LEU A 11 -2.69 -2.70 45.11
N MET A 12 -3.49 -1.81 45.71
CA MET A 12 -4.79 -1.40 45.17
C MET A 12 -4.66 -0.67 43.83
N LEU A 13 -3.66 0.20 43.68
CA LEU A 13 -3.39 0.89 42.43
C LEU A 13 -2.97 -0.09 41.33
N GLY A 14 -2.13 -1.09 41.63
CA GLY A 14 -1.74 -2.13 40.68
C GLY A 14 -2.92 -2.93 40.11
N PHE A 15 -3.96 -3.17 40.92
CA PHE A 15 -5.19 -3.85 40.47
C PHE A 15 -6.03 -2.99 39.52
N LEU A 16 -5.99 -1.66 39.66
CA LEU A 16 -6.71 -0.73 38.78
C LEU A 16 -6.07 -0.60 37.39
N LEU A 17 -4.80 -0.97 37.24
CA LEU A 17 -4.08 -0.95 35.95
C LEU A 17 -4.17 -2.30 35.18
N SER A 18 -4.84 -3.31 35.74
CA SER A 18 -5.00 -4.61 35.09
C SER A 18 -6.24 -4.60 34.16
N SER A 19 -6.07 -4.30 32.88
CA SER A 19 -7.11 -4.58 31.87
C SER A 19 -6.92 -5.98 31.30
N CYS A 20 -7.91 -6.86 31.48
CA CYS A 20 -8.00 -8.08 30.67
C CYS A 20 -8.50 -7.69 29.29
N GLU A 21 -7.63 -7.83 28.28
CA GLU A 21 -8.02 -7.72 26.88
C GLU A 21 -8.39 -9.12 26.38
N ASP A 22 -9.55 -9.23 25.73
CA ASP A 22 -9.96 -10.46 25.05
C ASP A 22 -9.57 -10.36 23.58
N ILE A 23 -8.78 -11.33 23.09
CA ILE A 23 -8.28 -11.32 21.71
C ILE A 23 -9.36 -11.94 20.81
N VAL A 24 -10.07 -11.09 20.07
CA VAL A 24 -10.97 -11.56 19.02
C VAL A 24 -10.15 -11.93 17.79
N THR A 25 -10.03 -13.22 17.50
CA THR A 25 -9.45 -13.72 16.25
C THR A 25 -10.54 -13.81 15.18
N LEU A 26 -10.51 -12.88 14.22
CA LEU A 26 -11.40 -12.90 13.06
C LEU A 26 -10.79 -13.77 11.97
N ASN A 27 -11.42 -14.92 11.69
CA ASN A 27 -11.07 -15.74 10.53
C ASN A 27 -11.73 -15.14 9.29
N MET A 28 -10.99 -14.29 8.56
CA MET A 28 -11.48 -13.74 7.30
C MET A 28 -11.18 -14.73 6.15
N PRO A 29 -12.14 -15.00 5.26
CA PRO A 29 -11.84 -15.78 4.06
C PRO A 29 -10.81 -15.03 3.21
N SER A 30 -9.88 -15.78 2.61
CA SER A 30 -8.94 -15.23 1.63
C SER A 30 -9.72 -14.49 0.55
N SER A 31 -9.38 -13.22 0.33
CA SER A 31 -10.00 -12.44 -0.74
C SER A 31 -9.33 -12.78 -2.07
N ASP A 32 -10.09 -12.65 -3.16
CA ASP A 32 -9.48 -12.59 -4.47
C ASP A 32 -8.55 -11.36 -4.53
N HIS A 33 -7.36 -11.57 -5.07
CA HIS A 33 -6.36 -10.51 -5.26
C HIS A 33 -6.50 -9.90 -6.65
N TYR A 34 -6.88 -8.62 -6.71
CA TYR A 34 -7.13 -7.90 -7.94
C TYR A 34 -5.88 -7.14 -8.40
N MET A 35 -5.76 -6.95 -9.72
CA MET A 35 -4.77 -6.04 -10.29
C MET A 35 -5.18 -4.59 -10.04
N ILE A 36 -4.27 -3.80 -9.51
CA ILE A 36 -4.43 -2.38 -9.25
C ILE A 36 -3.51 -1.61 -10.20
N ILE A 37 -4.06 -0.60 -10.86
CA ILE A 37 -3.36 0.25 -11.82
C ILE A 37 -3.43 1.69 -11.31
N GLU A 38 -2.28 2.25 -10.94
CA GLU A 38 -2.16 3.65 -10.52
C GLU A 38 -1.42 4.43 -11.60
N ALA A 39 -2.10 5.35 -12.28
CA ALA A 39 -1.53 6.10 -13.40
C ALA A 39 -1.48 7.61 -13.11
N THR A 40 -0.28 8.19 -13.24
CA THR A 40 -0.06 9.63 -13.18
C THR A 40 0.22 10.13 -14.60
N LEU A 41 -0.82 10.69 -15.22
CA LEU A 41 -0.83 11.17 -16.59
C LEU A 41 -1.13 12.67 -16.61
N THR A 42 -0.48 13.42 -17.51
CA THR A 42 -0.63 14.88 -17.61
C THR A 42 -0.40 15.33 -19.05
N ASN A 43 -0.95 16.50 -19.39
CA ASN A 43 -0.72 17.19 -20.66
C ASN A 43 0.50 18.14 -20.63
N VAL A 44 1.27 18.11 -19.53
CA VAL A 44 2.51 18.87 -19.39
C VAL A 44 3.68 17.99 -19.85
N PRO A 45 4.65 18.52 -20.62
CA PRO A 45 5.84 17.77 -21.00
C PRO A 45 6.60 17.25 -19.77
N GLY A 46 6.83 15.94 -19.74
CA GLY A 46 7.55 15.29 -18.64
C GLY A 46 7.29 13.80 -18.56
N PRO A 47 8.06 13.07 -17.75
CA PRO A 47 7.87 11.64 -17.54
C PRO A 47 6.50 11.36 -16.91
N GLN A 48 5.79 10.40 -17.48
CA GLN A 48 4.52 9.88 -16.99
C GLN A 48 4.74 8.49 -16.43
N LYS A 49 4.04 8.14 -15.34
CA LYS A 49 4.32 6.93 -14.57
C LYS A 49 3.04 6.13 -14.31
N ILE A 50 3.16 4.82 -14.43
CA ILE A 50 2.14 3.83 -14.08
C ILE A 50 2.76 2.86 -13.08
N ILE A 51 2.09 2.60 -11.97
CA ILE A 51 2.48 1.58 -10.99
C ILE A 51 1.46 0.45 -11.06
N LEU A 52 1.97 -0.77 -11.17
CA LEU A 52 1.14 -1.97 -11.14
C LEU A 52 1.37 -2.74 -9.84
N THR A 53 0.28 -2.95 -9.10
CA THR A 53 0.26 -3.70 -7.85
C THR A 53 -0.85 -4.76 -7.87
N ARG A 54 -0.80 -5.67 -6.90
CA ARG A 54 -1.96 -6.51 -6.54
C ARG A 54 -2.53 -6.04 -5.21
N SER A 55 -3.84 -6.12 -5.06
CA SER A 55 -4.45 -6.03 -3.75
C SER A 55 -3.93 -7.16 -2.86
N GLN A 56 -4.04 -6.97 -1.55
CA GLN A 56 -3.66 -7.94 -0.52
C GLN A 56 -4.75 -8.01 0.55
N ASP A 57 -4.65 -9.01 1.42
CA ASP A 57 -5.57 -9.15 2.55
C ASP A 57 -5.51 -7.93 3.47
N TYR A 58 -6.66 -7.57 4.06
CA TYR A 58 -6.81 -6.35 4.86
C TYR A 58 -5.83 -6.24 6.04
N PHE A 59 -5.49 -7.38 6.66
CA PHE A 59 -4.57 -7.44 7.79
C PHE A 59 -3.11 -7.72 7.39
N ASP A 60 -2.83 -7.85 6.09
CA ASP A 60 -1.46 -7.90 5.59
C ASP A 60 -0.89 -6.47 5.60
N ASN A 61 0.12 -6.26 6.44
CA ASN A 61 0.79 -4.96 6.60
C ASN A 61 2.14 -4.90 5.84
N THR A 62 2.41 -5.86 4.95
CA THR A 62 3.57 -5.83 4.06
C THR A 62 3.31 -4.89 2.87
N ASP A 63 4.37 -4.59 2.10
CA ASP A 63 4.24 -3.76 0.91
C ASP A 63 3.39 -4.44 -0.17
N ALA A 64 2.53 -3.65 -0.83
CA ALA A 64 1.70 -4.08 -1.95
C ALA A 64 2.52 -4.83 -3.02
N PRO A 65 2.20 -6.12 -3.31
CA PRO A 65 2.95 -6.92 -4.27
C PRO A 65 2.99 -6.25 -5.64
N ARG A 66 4.20 -6.02 -6.16
CA ARG A 66 4.42 -5.38 -7.48
C ARG A 66 4.20 -6.37 -8.61
N ILE A 67 3.62 -5.89 -9.72
CA ILE A 67 3.49 -6.66 -10.96
C ILE A 67 4.60 -6.23 -11.92
N THR A 68 5.54 -7.14 -12.17
CA THR A 68 6.76 -6.88 -12.95
C THR A 68 6.72 -7.59 -14.31
N GLY A 69 7.51 -7.11 -15.27
CA GLY A 69 7.61 -7.72 -16.60
C GLY A 69 6.33 -7.64 -17.45
N ALA A 70 5.40 -6.76 -17.12
CA ALA A 70 4.17 -6.58 -17.90
C ALA A 70 4.44 -5.75 -19.17
N ASN A 71 3.59 -5.97 -20.19
CA ASN A 71 3.51 -5.05 -21.32
C ASN A 71 2.46 -3.98 -21.01
N VAL A 72 2.88 -2.71 -20.93
CA VAL A 72 2.02 -1.60 -20.51
C VAL A 72 1.96 -0.57 -21.62
N SER A 73 0.78 -0.35 -22.18
CA SER A 73 0.53 0.72 -23.14
C SER A 73 -0.76 1.47 -22.85
N ILE A 74 -0.79 2.73 -23.27
CA ILE A 74 -2.00 3.56 -23.28
C ILE A 74 -2.33 3.85 -24.74
N SER A 75 -3.61 3.76 -25.10
CA SER A 75 -4.12 4.26 -26.37
C SER A 75 -4.95 5.51 -26.12
N ASP A 76 -4.78 6.52 -26.97
CA ASP A 76 -5.68 7.67 -27.00
C ASP A 76 -6.91 7.41 -27.90
N ASN A 77 -7.74 8.43 -28.04
CA ASN A 77 -8.95 8.43 -28.87
C ASN A 77 -8.68 8.50 -30.38
N GLU A 78 -7.45 8.80 -30.80
CA GLU A 78 -7.00 8.81 -32.19
C GLU A 78 -6.32 7.48 -32.58
N GLY A 79 -6.17 6.57 -31.63
CA GLY A 79 -5.54 5.27 -31.81
C GLY A 79 -4.01 5.31 -31.72
N ARG A 80 -3.43 6.39 -31.21
CA ARG A 80 -1.99 6.48 -30.93
C ARG A 80 -1.68 5.67 -29.67
N GLU A 81 -0.66 4.82 -29.76
CA GLU A 81 -0.24 3.95 -28.66
C GLU A 81 1.07 4.45 -28.03
N TYR A 82 1.06 4.55 -26.69
CA TYR A 82 2.17 5.01 -25.88
C TYR A 82 2.68 3.85 -25.02
N LEU A 83 3.90 3.40 -25.29
CA LEU A 83 4.49 2.25 -24.64
C LEU A 83 5.32 2.65 -23.41
N PHE A 84 4.90 2.18 -22.23
CA PHE A 84 5.60 2.42 -20.97
C PHE A 84 6.66 1.34 -20.74
N LYS A 85 7.82 1.74 -20.22
CA LYS A 85 8.95 0.84 -19.94
C LYS A 85 9.14 0.66 -18.45
N GLU A 86 9.30 -0.59 -18.01
CA GLU A 86 9.58 -0.89 -16.61
C GLU A 86 10.91 -0.27 -16.15
N VAL A 87 10.89 0.37 -14.99
CA VAL A 87 12.05 1.00 -14.38
C VAL A 87 12.87 -0.04 -13.63
N LYS A 88 14.11 -0.31 -14.08
CA LYS A 88 14.97 -1.34 -13.49
C LYS A 88 15.30 -1.14 -12.00
N THR A 89 15.25 0.09 -11.51
CA THR A 89 15.53 0.44 -10.11
C THR A 89 14.27 0.42 -9.22
N GLU A 90 13.08 0.34 -9.81
CA GLU A 90 11.79 0.38 -9.13
C GLU A 90 10.82 -0.57 -9.85
N MET A 91 11.01 -1.88 -9.64
CA MET A 91 10.24 -2.91 -10.34
C MET A 91 8.72 -2.75 -10.13
N GLY A 92 7.93 -2.94 -11.18
CA GLY A 92 6.50 -2.68 -11.21
C GLY A 92 6.10 -1.21 -11.40
N SER A 93 7.08 -0.31 -11.53
CA SER A 93 6.91 1.06 -12.03
C SER A 93 7.23 1.09 -13.52
N TYR A 94 6.34 1.66 -14.31
CA TYR A 94 6.46 1.78 -15.76
C TYR A 94 6.42 3.26 -16.13
N VAL A 95 7.39 3.71 -16.92
CA VAL A 95 7.54 5.12 -17.29
C VAL A 95 7.54 5.28 -18.80
N TRP A 96 6.84 6.29 -19.26
CA TRP A 96 6.92 6.82 -20.62
C TRP A 96 7.29 8.30 -20.55
N THR A 97 8.02 8.80 -21.54
CA THR A 97 8.37 10.21 -21.63
C THR A 97 8.03 10.70 -23.04
N PRO A 98 7.26 11.80 -23.18
CA PRO A 98 6.97 12.41 -24.47
C PRO A 98 8.24 12.67 -25.27
N ALA A 99 8.25 12.28 -26.54
CA ALA A 99 9.34 12.65 -27.45
C ALA A 99 9.18 14.10 -27.90
N THR A 100 7.94 14.58 -27.99
CA THR A 100 7.60 15.96 -28.31
C THR A 100 6.59 16.55 -27.33
N PRO A 101 6.53 17.88 -27.15
CA PRO A 101 5.56 18.52 -26.24
C PRO A 101 4.08 18.36 -26.63
N THR A 102 3.81 17.87 -27.85
CA THR A 102 2.46 17.68 -28.41
C THR A 102 2.01 16.21 -28.39
N ASP A 103 2.86 15.31 -27.92
CA ASP A 103 2.52 13.91 -27.71
C ASP A 103 1.54 13.74 -26.53
#